data_AF-A0A3M1XSS1-F1
#
_entry.id   AF-A0A3M1XSS1-F1
#
_cell.length_a   1.000
_cell.length_b   1.000
_cell.length_c   1.000
_cell.angle_alpha   90.00
_cell.angle_beta   90.00
_cell.angle_gamma   90.00
#
_symmetry.space_group_name_H-M   'P 1'
#
loop_
_entity.id
_entity.type
_entity.pdbx_description
1 polymer ?
#
loop_
_entity_poly.entity_id
_entity_poly.type
_entity_poly.pdbx_seq_one_letter_code
_entity_poly.pdbx_strand_id
1 'polypeptide(L)'
;MRLTVSLTLFISILLLILWLSVLPGHNEPSYPVLIAGLILGIFVILGGCELFANGVECLGDRLNLSHATVGSLFAAVGTALPETIVPVIALVFGSTSHSEGIAVGAILGAPFMISTLAMFLLGLTLLLVFFIKKREKPVLRINSHAFRLELVYFIIVMVGLLLVSYINKSMIKHIYALLLAVSYMVFFRVSLGHESLEDEDYTDRLHLSFFTGCPIRL
;
A
#
# COMPACT_ATOMS: atom_id res chain seq x y z
N MET A 1 22.00 -6.35 -23.88
CA MET A 1 23.39 -6.28 -23.36
C MET A 1 23.64 -5.06 -22.46
N ARG A 2 23.27 -3.83 -22.86
CA ARG A 2 23.40 -2.64 -21.98
C ARG A 2 22.50 -2.68 -20.73
N LEU A 3 21.26 -3.20 -20.88
CA LEU A 3 20.30 -3.30 -19.77
C LEU A 3 20.69 -4.35 -18.73
N THR A 4 21.15 -5.53 -19.18
CA THR A 4 21.59 -6.62 -18.30
C THR A 4 22.84 -6.25 -17.49
N VAL A 5 23.81 -5.55 -18.11
CA VAL A 5 25.01 -5.06 -17.42
C VAL A 5 24.67 -3.99 -16.38
N SER A 6 23.71 -3.11 -16.67
CA SER A 6 23.24 -2.10 -15.71
C SER A 6 22.52 -2.74 -14.51
N LEU A 7 21.71 -3.77 -14.75
CA LEU A 7 21.00 -4.50 -13.71
C LEU A 7 21.98 -5.25 -12.78
N THR A 8 22.99 -5.91 -13.36
CA THR A 8 24.00 -6.65 -12.58
C THR A 8 24.92 -5.72 -11.77
N LEU A 9 25.24 -4.53 -12.28
CA LEU A 9 25.99 -3.52 -11.53
C LEU A 9 25.17 -2.96 -10.37
N PHE A 10 23.88 -2.70 -10.60
CA PHE A 10 22.98 -2.24 -9.54
C PHE A 10 22.82 -3.28 -8.42
N ILE A 11 22.64 -4.56 -8.78
CA ILE A 11 22.56 -5.67 -7.83
C ILE A 11 23.88 -5.88 -7.08
N SER A 12 25.03 -5.70 -7.74
CA SER A 12 26.35 -5.78 -7.11
C SER A 12 26.60 -4.64 -6.10
N ILE A 13 26.22 -3.42 -6.45
CA ILE A 13 26.30 -2.25 -5.55
C ILE A 13 25.33 -2.40 -4.38
N LEU A 14 24.12 -2.92 -4.64
CA LEU A 14 23.12 -3.28 -3.63
C LEU A 14 23.70 -4.27 -2.61
N LEU A 15 24.29 -5.37 -3.10
CA LEU A 15 24.94 -6.39 -2.26
C LEU A 15 26.15 -5.85 -1.51
N LEU A 16 26.94 -4.94 -2.09
CA LEU A 16 28.09 -4.32 -1.44
C LEU A 16 27.67 -3.38 -0.29
N ILE A 17 26.63 -2.57 -0.46
CA ILE A 17 26.10 -1.68 0.58
C ILE A 17 25.45 -2.50 1.70
N LEU A 18 24.76 -3.58 1.35
CA LEU A 18 24.15 -4.53 2.30
C LEU A 18 25.24 -5.31 3.06
N TRP A 19 26.34 -5.66 2.41
CA TRP A 19 27.51 -6.26 3.06
C TRP A 19 28.23 -5.26 4.00
N LEU A 20 28.40 -4.01 3.57
CA LEU A 20 29.07 -2.96 4.36
C LEU A 20 28.27 -2.59 5.62
N SER A 21 26.94 -2.66 5.56
CA SER A 21 26.05 -2.44 6.71
C SER A 21 25.96 -3.63 7.68
N VAL A 22 26.40 -4.82 7.27
CA VAL A 22 26.42 -6.06 8.08
C VAL A 22 27.81 -6.33 8.70
N LEU A 23 28.83 -5.50 8.42
CA LEU A 23 30.16 -5.71 8.98
C LEU A 23 30.16 -5.65 10.52
N PRO A 24 30.56 -6.74 11.21
CA PRO A 24 30.31 -6.96 12.65
C PRO A 24 31.32 -6.24 13.56
N GLY A 25 31.70 -4.99 13.25
CA GLY A 25 32.82 -4.29 13.91
C GLY A 25 32.64 -2.81 14.25
N HIS A 26 31.59 -2.13 13.79
CA HIS A 26 31.32 -0.74 14.17
C HIS A 26 30.08 -0.67 15.08
N ASN A 27 30.31 -0.41 16.38
CA ASN A 27 29.24 -0.30 17.39
C ASN A 27 28.32 0.93 17.22
N GLU A 28 28.55 1.75 16.19
CA GLU A 28 27.70 2.86 15.78
C GLU A 28 27.67 2.87 14.24
N PRO A 29 26.52 2.69 13.57
CA PRO A 29 26.45 2.80 12.12
C PRO A 29 26.83 4.22 11.71
N SER A 30 27.86 4.36 10.89
CA SER A 30 28.24 5.65 10.34
C SER A 30 27.07 6.22 9.52
N TYR A 31 26.63 7.45 9.84
CA TYR A 31 25.58 8.18 9.11
C TYR A 31 25.59 8.03 7.58
N PRO A 32 26.75 8.06 6.87
CA PRO A 32 26.77 7.85 5.41
C PRO A 32 26.26 6.47 4.97
N VAL A 33 26.49 5.41 5.74
CA VAL A 33 26.00 4.05 5.43
C VAL A 33 24.48 4.00 5.57
N LEU A 34 23.94 4.69 6.57
CA LEU A 34 22.49 4.75 6.81
C LEU A 34 21.77 5.55 5.72
N ILE A 35 22.32 6.69 5.30
CA ILE A 35 21.80 7.48 4.18
C ILE A 35 21.87 6.70 2.86
N ALA A 36 23.00 6.03 2.59
CA ALA A 36 23.15 5.21 1.39
C ALA A 36 22.15 4.04 1.38
N GLY A 37 21.94 3.38 2.52
CA GLY A 37 20.94 2.32 2.67
C GLY A 37 19.51 2.81 2.42
N LEU A 38 19.17 4.02 2.89
CA LEU A 38 17.84 4.60 2.69
C LEU A 38 17.59 4.96 1.22
N ILE A 39 18.57 5.58 0.56
CA ILE A 39 18.49 5.90 -0.89
C ILE A 39 18.30 4.61 -1.70
N LEU A 40 19.11 3.59 -1.41
CA LEU A 40 19.05 2.30 -2.07
C LEU A 40 17.69 1.61 -1.84
N GLY A 41 17.19 1.63 -0.61
CA GLY A 41 15.87 1.12 -0.26
C GLY A 41 14.75 1.78 -1.06
N ILE A 42 14.80 3.11 -1.23
CA ILE A 42 13.84 3.84 -2.06
C ILE A 42 13.88 3.32 -3.51
N PHE A 43 15.06 3.17 -4.11
CA PHE A 43 15.16 2.64 -5.48
C PHE A 43 14.64 1.22 -5.61
N VAL A 44 14.92 0.35 -4.64
CA VAL A 44 14.41 -1.03 -4.61
C VAL A 44 12.88 -1.04 -4.49
N ILE A 45 12.30 -0.21 -3.63
CA ILE A 45 10.85 -0.09 -3.48
C ILE A 45 10.22 0.44 -4.77
N LEU A 46 10.77 1.50 -5.37
CA LEU A 46 10.25 2.07 -6.61
C LEU A 46 10.28 1.06 -7.77
N GLY A 47 11.41 0.36 -7.96
CA GLY A 47 11.52 -0.69 -8.97
C GLY A 47 10.61 -1.89 -8.67
N GLY A 48 10.45 -2.23 -7.38
CA GLY A 48 9.52 -3.27 -6.93
C GLY A 48 8.06 -2.94 -7.22
N CYS A 49 7.64 -1.69 -6.97
CA CYS A 49 6.29 -1.23 -7.27
C CYS A 49 6.00 -1.27 -8.78
N GLU A 50 6.95 -0.86 -9.62
CA GLU A 50 6.79 -0.92 -11.09
C GLU A 50 6.69 -2.38 -11.58
N LEU A 51 7.54 -3.28 -11.07
CA LEU A 51 7.46 -4.70 -11.42
C LEU A 51 6.17 -5.35 -10.91
N PHE A 52 5.73 -4.99 -9.71
CA PHE A 52 4.52 -5.50 -9.08
C PHE A 52 3.26 -5.08 -9.85
N ALA A 53 3.12 -3.80 -10.19
CA ALA A 53 1.98 -3.30 -10.97
C ALA A 53 1.88 -4.02 -12.33
N ASN A 54 2.98 -4.11 -13.07
CA ASN A 54 3.02 -4.82 -14.35
C ASN A 54 2.71 -6.33 -14.19
N GLY A 55 3.16 -6.95 -13.09
CA GLY A 55 2.90 -8.36 -12.81
C GLY A 55 1.44 -8.65 -12.50
N VAL A 56 0.79 -7.77 -11.73
CA VAL A 56 -0.63 -7.85 -11.39
C VAL A 56 -1.51 -7.67 -12.63
N GLU A 57 -1.19 -6.72 -13.49
CA GLU A 57 -1.88 -6.53 -14.78
C GLU A 57 -1.79 -7.78 -15.65
N CYS A 58 -0.60 -8.36 -15.79
CA CYS A 58 -0.42 -9.55 -16.60
C CYS A 58 -1.12 -10.80 -16.03
N LEU A 59 -1.21 -10.87 -14.70
CA LEU A 59 -2.00 -11.90 -14.03
C LEU A 59 -3.50 -11.72 -14.31
N GLY A 60 -3.96 -10.46 -14.31
CA GLY A 60 -5.33 -10.09 -14.69
C GLY A 60 -5.73 -10.55 -16.08
N ASP A 61 -4.88 -10.27 -17.08
CA ASP A 61 -5.10 -10.68 -18.47
C ASP A 61 -5.19 -12.20 -18.61
N ARG A 62 -4.31 -12.95 -17.94
CA ARG A 62 -4.32 -14.43 -17.98
C ARG A 62 -5.56 -15.03 -17.32
N LEU A 63 -6.11 -14.35 -16.32
CA LEU A 63 -7.32 -14.77 -15.61
C LEU A 63 -8.63 -14.25 -16.27
N ASN A 64 -8.54 -13.54 -17.40
CA ASN A 64 -9.68 -12.86 -18.06
C ASN A 64 -10.48 -11.97 -17.09
N LEU A 65 -9.80 -11.32 -16.15
CA LEU A 65 -10.41 -10.38 -15.22
C LEU A 65 -10.41 -8.98 -15.84
N SER A 66 -11.37 -8.14 -15.45
CA SER A 66 -11.37 -6.74 -15.87
C SER A 66 -10.19 -6.00 -15.21
N HIS A 67 -9.61 -5.03 -15.91
CA HIS A 67 -8.55 -4.17 -15.34
C HIS A 67 -9.01 -3.48 -14.05
N ALA A 68 -10.29 -3.13 -13.95
CA ALA A 68 -10.92 -2.59 -12.75
C ALA A 68 -10.81 -3.57 -11.56
N THR A 69 -11.15 -4.86 -11.74
CA THR A 69 -11.03 -5.89 -10.69
C THR A 69 -9.56 -6.16 -10.33
N VAL A 70 -8.67 -6.07 -11.30
CA VAL A 70 -7.23 -6.32 -11.11
C VAL A 70 -6.59 -5.22 -10.26
N GLY A 71 -6.87 -3.95 -10.58
CA GLY A 71 -6.40 -2.81 -9.81
C GLY A 71 -7.04 -2.70 -8.43
N SER A 72 -8.37 -2.82 -8.35
CA SER A 72 -9.10 -2.69 -7.08
C SER A 72 -8.74 -3.77 -6.06
N LEU A 73 -8.57 -5.02 -6.49
CA LEU A 73 -8.37 -6.13 -5.57
C LEU A 73 -6.90 -6.52 -5.41
N PHE A 74 -6.21 -6.85 -6.51
CA PHE A 74 -4.84 -7.36 -6.40
C PHE A 74 -3.83 -6.26 -6.08
N ALA A 75 -3.95 -5.10 -6.71
CA ALA A 75 -3.04 -3.99 -6.41
C ALA A 75 -3.26 -3.47 -4.98
N ALA A 76 -4.53 -3.25 -4.58
CA ALA A 76 -4.84 -2.79 -3.22
C ALA A 76 -4.37 -3.77 -2.14
N VAL A 77 -4.62 -5.08 -2.29
CA VAL A 77 -4.15 -6.10 -1.34
C VAL A 77 -2.62 -6.12 -1.29
N GLY A 78 -1.94 -6.08 -2.43
CA GLY A 78 -0.49 -6.12 -2.47
C GLY A 78 0.17 -4.90 -1.81
N THR A 79 -0.42 -3.72 -1.95
CA THR A 79 0.10 -2.50 -1.30
C THR A 79 -0.20 -2.46 0.20
N ALA A 80 -1.30 -3.05 0.66
CA ALA A 80 -1.67 -3.08 2.08
C ALA A 80 -0.99 -4.21 2.86
N LEU A 81 -0.47 -5.23 2.17
CA LEU A 81 0.13 -6.41 2.79
C LEU A 81 1.37 -6.08 3.65
N PRO A 82 2.34 -5.24 3.19
CA PRO A 82 3.47 -4.82 4.02
C PRO A 82 3.04 -4.08 5.29
N GLU A 83 1.99 -3.27 5.22
CA GLU A 83 1.47 -2.55 6.39
C GLU A 83 0.75 -3.49 7.36
N THR A 84 0.06 -4.51 6.83
CA THR A 84 -0.68 -5.49 7.64
C THR A 84 0.24 -6.54 8.27
N ILE A 85 1.36 -6.88 7.64
CA ILE A 85 2.28 -7.90 8.16
C ILE A 85 3.08 -7.40 9.37
N VAL A 86 3.40 -6.10 9.44
CA VAL A 86 4.13 -5.50 10.56
C VAL A 86 3.43 -5.71 11.91
N PRO A 87 2.14 -5.35 12.11
CA PRO A 87 1.45 -5.60 13.37
C PRO A 87 1.26 -7.09 13.65
N VAL A 88 1.08 -7.93 12.61
CA VAL A 88 1.00 -9.39 12.79
C VAL A 88 2.32 -9.94 13.34
N ILE A 89 3.45 -9.56 12.77
CA ILE A 89 4.77 -10.00 13.23
C ILE A 89 5.02 -9.47 14.65
N ALA A 90 4.67 -8.21 14.93
CA ALA A 90 4.81 -7.63 16.26
C ALA A 90 3.99 -8.42 17.31
N LEU A 91 2.73 -8.78 17.02
CA LEU A 91 1.88 -9.51 17.96
C LEU A 91 2.24 -10.99 18.12
N VAL A 92 2.65 -11.65 17.04
CA VAL A 92 2.92 -13.11 17.04
C VAL A 92 4.34 -13.44 17.48
N PHE A 93 5.33 -12.65 17.04
CA PHE A 93 6.75 -12.90 17.30
C PHE A 93 7.39 -11.92 18.28
N GLY A 94 6.69 -10.85 18.67
CA GLY A 94 7.20 -9.87 19.62
C GLY A 94 7.17 -10.40 21.05
N SER A 95 8.34 -10.68 21.60
CA SER A 95 8.54 -11.16 22.99
C SER A 95 8.69 -10.04 24.02
N THR A 96 8.66 -8.78 23.59
CA THR A 96 8.92 -7.62 24.45
C THR A 96 7.64 -6.88 24.82
N SER A 97 7.66 -6.16 25.95
CA SER A 97 6.56 -5.30 26.39
C SER A 97 6.20 -4.16 25.42
N HIS A 98 7.04 -3.91 24.40
CA HIS A 98 6.84 -2.86 23.40
C HIS A 98 6.14 -3.36 22.13
N SER A 99 5.94 -4.68 21.97
CA SER A 99 5.35 -5.26 20.76
C SER A 99 3.91 -4.80 20.51
N GLU A 100 3.12 -4.66 21.58
CA GLU A 100 1.74 -4.18 21.51
C GLU A 100 1.68 -2.72 21.02
N GLY A 101 2.59 -1.86 21.52
CA GLY A 101 2.68 -0.47 21.08
C GLY A 101 3.04 -0.32 19.60
N ILE A 102 3.95 -1.18 19.10
CA ILE A 102 4.31 -1.22 17.67
C ILE A 102 3.11 -1.66 16.83
N ALA A 103 2.38 -2.69 17.27
CA ALA A 103 1.22 -3.19 16.55
C ALA A 103 0.09 -2.16 16.48
N VAL A 104 -0.25 -1.51 17.61
CA VAL A 104 -1.26 -0.45 17.65
C VAL A 104 -0.83 0.74 16.79
N GLY A 105 0.44 1.12 16.86
CA GLY A 105 1.01 2.19 16.03
C GLY A 105 0.91 1.90 14.54
N ALA A 106 1.18 0.68 14.10
CA ALA A 106 1.07 0.28 12.70
C ALA A 106 -0.40 0.25 12.22
N ILE A 107 -1.31 -0.30 13.03
CA ILE A 107 -2.75 -0.39 12.68
C ILE A 107 -3.38 1.00 12.58
N LEU A 108 -3.09 1.90 13.53
CA LEU A 108 -3.65 3.26 13.53
C LEU A 108 -2.88 4.20 12.58
N GLY A 109 -1.59 3.96 12.39
CA GLY A 109 -0.73 4.80 11.56
C GLY A 109 -1.14 4.82 10.10
N ALA A 110 -1.51 3.66 9.53
CA ALA A 110 -1.93 3.54 8.14
C ALA A 110 -3.11 4.47 7.76
N PRO A 111 -4.28 4.43 8.42
CA PRO A 111 -5.38 5.33 8.07
C PRO A 111 -5.07 6.80 8.37
N PHE A 112 -4.28 7.11 9.41
CA PHE A 112 -3.86 8.49 9.67
C PHE A 112 -2.92 9.02 8.59
N MET A 113 -1.99 8.21 8.10
CA MET A 113 -1.09 8.59 7.00
C MET A 113 -1.89 8.87 5.72
N ILE A 114 -2.88 8.03 5.39
CA ILE A 114 -3.72 8.26 4.22
C ILE A 114 -4.56 9.54 4.39
N SER A 115 -5.22 9.70 5.54
CA SER A 115 -6.10 10.85 5.79
C SER A 115 -5.37 12.19 5.84
N THR A 116 -4.10 12.21 6.27
CA THR A 116 -3.34 13.46 6.44
C THR A 116 -2.40 13.68 5.27
N LEU A 117 -1.41 12.80 5.10
CA LEU A 117 -0.33 12.98 4.13
C LEU A 117 -0.78 12.68 2.70
N ALA A 118 -1.43 11.55 2.47
CA ALA A 118 -1.82 11.17 1.10
C ALA A 118 -2.88 12.12 0.53
N MET A 119 -3.92 12.45 1.32
CA MET A 119 -4.92 13.44 0.92
C MET A 119 -4.34 14.84 0.72
N PHE A 120 -3.40 15.26 1.57
CA PHE A 120 -2.69 16.54 1.39
C PHE A 120 -1.89 16.57 0.09
N LEU A 121 -1.11 15.53 -0.20
CA LEU A 121 -0.33 15.42 -1.44
C LEU A 121 -1.24 15.35 -2.66
N LEU A 122 -2.38 14.65 -2.59
CA LEU A 122 -3.35 14.59 -3.67
C LEU A 122 -3.95 15.98 -3.96
N GLY A 123 -4.33 16.73 -2.91
CA GLY A 123 -4.77 18.11 -3.04
C GLY A 123 -3.69 19.03 -3.62
N LEU A 124 -2.44 18.89 -3.15
CA LEU A 124 -1.30 19.65 -3.65
C LEU A 124 -1.02 19.35 -5.13
N THR A 125 -1.06 18.08 -5.54
CA THR A 125 -0.89 17.69 -6.94
C THR A 125 -1.97 18.30 -7.83
N LEU A 126 -3.23 18.28 -7.41
CA LEU A 126 -4.32 18.91 -8.17
C LEU A 126 -4.12 20.42 -8.31
N LEU A 127 -3.67 21.08 -7.25
CA LEU A 127 -3.36 22.50 -7.26
C LEU A 127 -2.18 22.79 -8.20
N LEU A 128 -1.08 22.04 -8.12
CA LEU A 128 0.08 22.21 -8.99
C LEU A 128 -0.27 21.99 -10.48
N VAL A 129 -1.02 20.93 -10.79
CA VAL A 129 -1.46 20.64 -12.17
C VAL A 129 -2.38 21.74 -12.71
N PHE A 130 -3.22 22.33 -11.86
CA PHE A 130 -4.01 23.50 -12.19
C PHE A 130 -3.13 24.74 -12.46
N PHE A 131 -2.13 25.02 -11.61
CA PHE A 131 -1.19 26.13 -11.81
C PHE A 131 -0.36 25.98 -13.10
N ILE A 132 0.00 24.75 -13.49
CA ILE A 132 0.72 24.45 -14.72
C ILE A 132 -0.22 24.52 -15.97
N LYS A 133 -1.49 24.89 -15.79
CA LYS A 133 -2.53 24.94 -16.85
C LYS A 133 -2.73 23.62 -17.60
N LYS A 134 -2.32 22.48 -17.03
CA LYS A 134 -2.56 21.14 -17.60
C LYS A 134 -3.98 20.63 -17.33
N ARG A 135 -4.74 21.28 -16.44
CA ARG A 135 -6.17 21.04 -16.23
C ARG A 135 -6.93 22.36 -16.05
N GLU A 136 -8.14 22.42 -16.58
CA GLU A 136 -9.02 23.59 -16.48
C GLU A 136 -9.64 23.76 -15.08
N LYS A 137 -9.79 22.67 -14.31
CA LYS A 137 -10.40 22.67 -12.98
C LYS A 137 -9.67 21.71 -12.04
N PRO A 138 -9.40 22.09 -10.78
CA PRO A 138 -8.81 21.22 -9.76
C PRO A 138 -9.89 20.34 -9.11
N VAL A 139 -10.67 19.61 -9.91
CA VAL A 139 -11.74 18.73 -9.40
C VAL A 139 -11.33 17.27 -9.47
N LEU A 140 -11.46 16.57 -8.34
CA LEU A 140 -11.35 15.12 -8.29
C LEU A 140 -12.73 14.52 -8.58
N ARG A 141 -12.82 13.68 -9.63
CA ARG A 141 -14.03 12.91 -9.90
C ARG A 141 -14.01 11.71 -8.96
N ILE A 142 -14.80 11.78 -7.89
CA ILE A 142 -14.91 10.72 -6.89
C ILE A 142 -16.35 10.20 -6.93
N ASN A 143 -16.51 8.89 -6.86
CA ASN A 143 -17.80 8.29 -6.55
C ASN A 143 -18.18 8.67 -5.11
N SER A 144 -18.94 9.75 -4.98
CA SER A 144 -19.31 10.34 -3.70
C SER A 144 -20.20 9.41 -2.85
N HIS A 145 -20.87 8.44 -3.48
CA HIS A 145 -21.68 7.45 -2.78
C HIS A 145 -20.79 6.37 -2.15
N ALA A 146 -19.93 5.73 -2.94
CA ALA A 146 -18.99 4.72 -2.44
C ALA A 146 -18.07 5.29 -1.34
N PHE A 147 -17.46 6.46 -1.60
CA PHE A 147 -16.57 7.12 -0.65
C PHE A 147 -17.24 7.48 0.68
N ARG A 148 -18.51 7.91 0.65
CA ARG A 148 -19.26 8.21 1.88
C ARG A 148 -19.53 6.95 2.70
N LEU A 149 -19.89 5.84 2.04
CA LEU A 149 -20.13 4.56 2.71
C LEU A 149 -18.85 4.06 3.39
N GLU A 150 -17.71 4.13 2.70
CA GLU A 150 -16.41 3.74 3.24
C GLU A 150 -16.02 4.59 4.45
N LEU A 151 -16.16 5.91 4.36
CA LEU A 151 -15.86 6.83 5.48
C LEU A 151 -16.77 6.60 6.68
N VAL A 152 -18.08 6.48 6.48
CA VAL A 152 -19.03 6.27 7.58
C VAL A 152 -18.74 4.94 8.27
N TYR A 153 -18.52 3.88 7.49
CA TYR A 153 -18.17 2.57 8.02
C TYR A 153 -16.86 2.62 8.82
N PHE A 154 -15.82 3.26 8.28
CA PHE A 154 -14.54 3.47 8.95
C PHE A 154 -14.69 4.21 10.29
N ILE A 155 -15.43 5.33 10.31
CA ILE A 155 -15.66 6.12 11.52
C ILE A 155 -16.39 5.29 12.58
N ILE A 156 -17.44 4.56 12.21
CA ILE A 156 -18.20 3.72 13.16
C ILE A 156 -17.29 2.66 13.79
N VAL A 157 -16.49 1.97 12.97
CA VAL A 157 -15.56 0.93 13.43
C VAL A 157 -14.48 1.51 14.36
N MET A 158 -13.92 2.67 14.01
CA MET A 158 -12.88 3.32 14.81
C MET A 158 -13.41 3.83 16.15
N VAL A 159 -14.60 4.45 16.16
CA VAL A 159 -15.26 4.88 17.41
C VAL A 159 -15.55 3.67 18.29
N GLY A 160 -16.08 2.58 17.73
CA GLY A 160 -16.30 1.34 18.48
C GLY A 160 -15.02 0.76 19.06
N LEU A 161 -13.91 0.80 18.31
CA LEU A 161 -12.60 0.33 18.75
C LEU A 161 -12.09 1.15 19.93
N LEU A 162 -12.21 2.48 19.87
CA LEU A 162 -11.83 3.37 20.98
C LEU A 162 -12.69 3.14 22.23
N LEU A 163 -14.00 2.95 22.07
CA LEU A 163 -14.91 2.66 23.19
C LEU A 163 -14.58 1.33 23.86
N VAL A 164 -14.31 0.28 23.09
CA VAL A 164 -13.92 -1.03 23.64
C VAL A 164 -12.54 -0.99 24.26
N SER A 165 -11.61 -0.19 23.72
CA SER A 165 -10.28 0.01 24.31
C SER A 165 -10.37 0.61 25.72
N TYR A 166 -11.30 1.52 25.96
CA TYR A 166 -11.55 2.10 27.29
C TYR A 166 -12.08 1.07 28.31
N ILE A 167 -12.79 0.03 27.83
CA ILE A 167 -13.36 -1.00 28.70
C ILE A 167 -12.32 -2.08 29.01
N ASN A 168 -11.84 -2.13 30.25
CA ASN A 168 -10.78 -3.06 30.66
C ASN A 168 -11.27 -4.51 30.92
N LYS A 169 -12.32 -4.96 30.23
CA LYS A 169 -12.85 -6.34 30.35
C LYS A 169 -12.43 -7.19 29.15
N SER A 170 -11.63 -8.22 29.42
CA SER A 170 -11.11 -9.15 28.40
C SER A 170 -12.22 -9.79 27.54
N MET A 171 -13.35 -10.18 28.14
CA MET A 171 -14.49 -10.75 27.39
C MET A 171 -15.02 -9.82 26.29
N ILE A 172 -15.11 -8.52 26.56
CA ILE A 172 -15.66 -7.54 25.61
C ILE A 172 -14.68 -7.34 24.44
N LYS A 173 -13.37 -7.36 24.71
CA LYS A 173 -12.33 -7.26 23.68
C LYS A 173 -12.39 -8.44 22.70
N HIS A 174 -12.54 -9.67 23.19
CA HIS A 174 -12.65 -10.86 22.33
C HIS A 174 -13.93 -10.86 21.50
N ILE A 175 -15.08 -10.48 22.09
CA ILE A 175 -16.35 -10.36 21.37
C ILE A 175 -16.23 -9.30 20.26
N TYR A 176 -15.62 -8.14 20.56
CA TYR A 176 -15.44 -7.09 19.58
C TYR A 176 -14.46 -7.47 18.46
N ALA A 177 -13.39 -8.21 18.77
CA ALA A 177 -12.47 -8.73 17.76
C ALA A 177 -13.17 -9.65 16.76
N LEU A 178 -14.05 -10.54 17.24
CA LEU A 178 -14.86 -11.39 16.36
C LEU A 178 -15.86 -10.57 15.54
N LEU A 179 -16.48 -9.56 16.17
CA LEU A 179 -17.39 -8.64 15.49
C LEU A 179 -16.69 -7.85 14.38
N LEU A 180 -15.45 -7.39 14.58
CA LEU A 180 -14.63 -6.73 13.56
C LEU A 180 -14.35 -7.64 12.36
N ALA A 181 -14.04 -8.91 12.59
CA ALA A 181 -13.81 -9.87 11.51
C ALA A 181 -15.08 -10.10 10.68
N VAL A 182 -16.23 -10.24 11.35
CA VAL A 182 -17.54 -10.36 10.68
C VAL A 182 -17.90 -9.08 9.94
N SER A 183 -17.70 -7.91 10.56
CA SER A 183 -18.02 -6.64 9.94
C SER A 183 -17.16 -6.40 8.70
N TYR A 184 -15.86 -6.73 8.74
CA TYR A 184 -14.98 -6.69 7.57
C TYR A 184 -15.49 -7.57 6.42
N MET A 185 -15.95 -8.80 6.71
CA MET A 185 -16.53 -9.68 5.69
C MET A 185 -17.82 -9.10 5.07
N VAL A 186 -18.67 -8.45 5.88
CA VAL A 186 -19.86 -7.76 5.39
C VAL A 186 -19.47 -6.55 4.53
N PHE A 187 -18.51 -5.75 4.99
CA PHE A 187 -18.00 -4.60 4.25
C PHE A 187 -17.42 -5.00 2.91
N PHE A 188 -16.58 -6.04 2.87
CA PHE A 188 -16.01 -6.57 1.64
C PHE A 188 -17.08 -7.00 0.64
N ARG A 189 -18.14 -7.69 1.10
CA ARG A 189 -19.29 -8.07 0.27
C ARG A 189 -20.05 -6.86 -0.29
N VAL A 190 -20.25 -5.83 0.53
CA VAL A 190 -20.96 -4.60 0.13
C VAL A 190 -20.12 -3.74 -0.80
N SER A 191 -18.80 -3.69 -0.57
CA SER A 191 -17.83 -2.94 -1.38
C SER A 191 -17.72 -3.53 -2.78
N LEU A 192 -17.59 -4.87 -2.90
CA LEU A 192 -17.64 -5.57 -4.19
C LEU A 192 -18.95 -5.35 -4.96
N GLY A 193 -20.06 -5.12 -4.25
CA GLY A 193 -21.35 -4.82 -4.86
C GLY A 193 -21.46 -3.42 -5.49
N HIS A 194 -20.54 -2.50 -5.18
CA HIS A 194 -20.54 -1.12 -5.69
C HIS A 194 -19.54 -0.87 -6.83
N GLU A 195 -18.58 -1.78 -7.05
CA GLU A 195 -17.55 -1.65 -8.10
C GLU A 195 -18.05 -1.98 -9.52
N SER A 196 -19.33 -2.31 -9.72
CA SER A 196 -19.88 -2.64 -11.04
C SER A 196 -20.30 -1.43 -11.88
N LEU A 197 -19.73 -0.24 -11.65
CA LEU A 197 -19.97 0.89 -12.57
C LEU A 197 -18.96 0.84 -13.71
N GLU A 198 -19.45 0.22 -14.79
CA GLU A 198 -19.05 0.38 -16.19
C GLU A 198 -18.60 1.82 -16.51
N ASP A 199 -17.57 1.95 -17.37
CA ASP A 199 -17.09 3.19 -18.03
C ASP A 199 -15.80 3.86 -17.51
N GLU A 200 -14.73 3.11 -17.21
CA GLU A 200 -13.36 3.63 -17.43
C GLU A 200 -12.59 2.71 -18.40
N ASP A 201 -12.67 3.05 -19.69
CA ASP A 201 -11.82 2.49 -20.74
C ASP A 201 -10.44 3.14 -20.67
N TYR A 202 -9.47 2.44 -20.10
CA TYR A 202 -8.11 2.92 -19.92
C TYR A 202 -7.29 2.63 -21.17
N THR A 203 -7.22 3.62 -22.07
CA THR A 203 -6.45 3.56 -23.32
C THR A 203 -4.99 3.99 -23.19
N ASP A 204 -4.32 3.75 -22.05
CA ASP A 204 -2.90 4.09 -21.92
C ASP A 204 -1.99 2.87 -22.07
N ARG A 205 -0.97 3.01 -22.93
CA ARG A 205 -0.01 1.95 -23.26
C ARG A 205 0.87 1.62 -22.05
N LEU A 206 0.97 0.32 -21.74
CA LEU A 206 1.94 -0.23 -20.80
C LEU A 206 3.36 0.25 -21.10
N HIS A 207 4.01 0.86 -20.11
CA HIS A 207 5.38 1.37 -20.23
C HIS A 207 6.45 0.27 -20.36
N LEU A 208 6.14 -0.98 -19.98
CA LEU A 208 7.11 -2.09 -19.92
C LEU A 208 6.61 -3.42 -20.55
N SER A 209 5.75 -3.35 -21.56
CA SER A 209 5.28 -4.54 -22.32
C SER A 209 6.42 -5.37 -22.94
N PHE A 210 7.60 -4.76 -23.14
CA PHE A 210 8.77 -5.43 -23.72
C PHE A 210 9.44 -6.44 -22.77
N PHE A 211 9.31 -6.29 -21.44
CA PHE A 211 10.07 -7.12 -20.49
C PHE A 211 9.24 -8.23 -19.83
N THR A 212 7.92 -8.06 -19.69
CA THR A 212 7.06 -9.00 -18.94
C THR A 212 6.42 -10.09 -19.79
N GLY A 213 6.61 -10.09 -21.12
CA GLY A 213 6.08 -11.14 -22.00
C GLY A 213 4.55 -11.26 -21.93
N CYS A 214 3.86 -10.14 -21.68
CA CYS A 214 2.41 -10.10 -21.62
C CYS A 214 1.81 -9.86 -23.01
N PRO A 215 0.74 -10.58 -23.41
CA PRO A 215 0.12 -10.38 -24.70
C PRO A 215 -0.58 -9.02 -24.76
N ILE A 216 -0.15 -8.18 -25.70
CA ILE A 216 -0.82 -6.92 -26.04
C ILE A 216 -2.20 -7.27 -26.61
N ARG A 217 -3.29 -6.98 -25.89
CA ARG A 217 -4.60 -6.87 -26.55
C ARG A 217 -4.62 -5.55 -27.32
N LEU A 218 -4.56 -5.68 -28.64
CA LEU A 218 -4.97 -4.66 -29.60
C LEU A 218 -6.47 -4.42 -29.51
#